data_AF-A0A353B4P8-F1
#
_entry.id   AF-A0A353B4P8-F1
#
_cell.length_a   1.000
_cell.length_b   1.000
_cell.length_c   1.000
_cell.angle_alpha   90.00
_cell.angle_beta   90.00
_cell.angle_gamma   90.00
#
_symmetry.space_group_name_H-M   'P 1'
#
loop_
_entity.id
_entity.type
_entity.pdbx_description
1 polymer ?
#
loop_
_entity_poly.entity_id
_entity_poly.type
_entity_poly.pdbx_seq_one_letter_code
_entity_poly.pdbx_strand_id
1 'polypeptide(L)'
;MIENPDNIVDTDWEKRTREHFASSAQRAVPPHNTIVVGTVIANSPNGVIVDIGVGIPALLDDLQVEPPPRTDMYPHWTKPIGSKVCAKIGDNSGQFVKLHQWDYDEWGPEFLSQIGKN
;
A
#
# COMPACT_ATOMS: atom_id res chain seq x y z
N MET A 1 -4.37 -16.21 -15.59
CA MET A 1 -4.01 -15.81 -14.22
C MET A 1 -5.23 -16.15 -13.39
N ILE A 2 -5.11 -17.06 -12.41
CA ILE A 2 -6.23 -17.36 -11.51
C ILE A 2 -6.25 -16.20 -10.51
N GLU A 3 -7.29 -15.37 -10.56
CA GLU A 3 -7.50 -14.30 -9.58
C GLU A 3 -7.74 -14.94 -8.20
N ASN A 4 -7.02 -14.49 -7.18
CA ASN A 4 -7.28 -14.93 -5.81
C ASN A 4 -8.69 -14.46 -5.41
N PRO A 5 -9.63 -15.37 -5.09
CA PRO A 5 -11.02 -15.03 -4.76
C PRO A 5 -11.17 -14.19 -3.49
N ASP A 6 -10.13 -14.11 -2.66
CA ASP A 6 -10.12 -13.29 -1.44
C ASP A 6 -9.80 -11.81 -1.74
N ASN A 7 -9.40 -11.47 -2.96
CA ASN A 7 -9.20 -10.06 -3.35
C ASN A 7 -10.56 -9.37 -3.49
N ILE A 8 -10.79 -8.36 -2.65
CA ILE A 8 -12.02 -7.57 -2.64
C ILE A 8 -11.73 -6.14 -3.11
N VAL A 9 -12.44 -5.70 -4.15
CA VAL A 9 -12.48 -4.29 -4.56
C VAL A 9 -13.59 -3.58 -3.80
N ASP A 10 -13.27 -2.47 -3.14
CA ASP A 10 -14.25 -1.67 -2.42
C ASP A 10 -15.14 -0.93 -3.41
N THR A 11 -16.45 -1.18 -3.41
CA THR A 11 -17.39 -0.58 -4.38
C THR A 11 -17.44 0.96 -4.36
N ASP A 12 -17.03 1.59 -3.26
CA ASP A 12 -17.02 3.03 -3.02
C ASP A 12 -15.59 3.62 -2.92
N TRP A 13 -14.57 2.91 -3.42
CA TRP A 13 -13.16 3.28 -3.31
C TRP A 13 -12.86 4.72 -3.77
N GLU A 14 -13.47 5.16 -4.89
CA GLU A 14 -13.28 6.52 -5.43
C GLU A 14 -13.80 7.59 -4.46
N LYS A 15 -14.99 7.36 -3.90
CA LYS A 15 -15.63 8.27 -2.96
C LYS A 15 -14.82 8.36 -1.68
N ARG A 16 -14.42 7.21 -1.11
CA ARG A 16 -13.57 7.14 0.09
C ARG A 16 -12.27 7.88 -0.09
N THR A 17 -11.57 7.61 -1.20
CA THR A 17 -10.29 8.27 -1.52
C THR A 17 -10.49 9.78 -1.62
N ARG A 18 -11.48 10.24 -2.40
CA ARG A 18 -11.75 11.66 -2.56
C ARG A 18 -12.09 12.34 -1.22
N GLU A 19 -12.95 11.75 -0.42
CA GLU A 19 -13.36 12.31 0.89
C GLU A 19 -12.20 12.35 1.88
N HIS A 20 -11.37 11.31 1.93
CA HIS A 20 -10.21 11.23 2.83
C HIS A 20 -9.17 12.31 2.52
N PHE A 21 -8.91 12.58 1.24
CA PHE A 21 -7.88 13.55 0.82
C PHE A 21 -8.42 14.96 0.53
N ALA A 22 -9.73 15.20 0.61
CA ALA A 22 -10.36 16.47 0.21
C ALA A 22 -9.81 17.71 0.95
N SER A 23 -9.44 17.55 2.22
CA SER A 23 -8.94 18.65 3.08
C SER A 23 -7.48 18.49 3.45
N SER A 24 -6.77 17.51 2.88
CA SER A 24 -5.40 17.21 3.27
C SER A 24 -4.42 18.19 2.64
N ALA A 25 -3.57 18.79 3.47
CA ALA A 25 -2.51 19.65 2.96
C ALA A 25 -1.45 18.81 2.26
N GLN A 26 -1.14 19.15 1.00
CA GLN A 26 -0.10 18.47 0.24
C GLN A 26 1.28 18.75 0.85
N ARG A 27 2.08 17.71 1.01
CA ARG A 27 3.46 17.76 1.51
C ARG A 27 4.41 17.14 0.50
N ALA A 28 5.69 17.41 0.66
CA ALA A 28 6.72 16.78 -0.16
C ALA A 28 6.67 15.25 -0.01
N VAL A 29 6.64 14.56 -1.14
CA VAL A 29 6.75 13.10 -1.18
C VAL A 29 8.18 12.72 -0.81
N PRO A 30 8.40 11.73 0.07
CA PRO A 30 9.74 11.27 0.38
C PRO A 30 10.50 10.74 -0.85
N PRO A 31 11.83 10.73 -0.85
CA PRO A 31 12.63 10.23 -1.97
C PRO A 31 12.35 8.75 -2.30
N HIS A 32 12.69 8.35 -3.53
CA HIS A 32 12.65 6.95 -3.97
C HIS A 32 13.38 6.03 -2.97
N ASN A 33 12.89 4.79 -2.81
CA ASN A 33 13.35 3.78 -1.86
C ASN A 33 13.21 4.13 -0.37
N THR A 34 12.64 5.29 -0.02
CA THR A 34 12.35 5.62 1.39
C THR A 34 11.27 4.69 1.92
N ILE A 35 11.49 4.14 3.12
CA ILE A 35 10.50 3.33 3.82
C ILE A 35 9.48 4.25 4.47
N VAL A 36 8.20 3.99 4.23
CA VAL A 36 7.08 4.72 4.79
C VAL A 36 6.07 3.77 5.42
N VAL A 37 5.39 4.25 6.45
CA VAL A 37 4.22 3.58 7.02
C VAL A 37 2.99 4.34 6.56
N GLY A 38 2.04 3.61 5.96
CA GLY A 38 0.80 4.17 5.47
C GLY A 38 -0.42 3.51 6.09
N THR A 39 -1.58 4.15 5.92
CA THR A 39 -2.88 3.63 6.33
C THR A 39 -3.68 3.24 5.09
N VAL A 40 -4.23 2.04 5.06
CA VAL A 40 -5.10 1.59 3.96
C VAL A 40 -6.40 2.38 3.98
N ILE A 41 -6.72 3.02 2.86
CA ILE A 41 -7.93 3.83 2.69
C ILE A 41 -8.99 3.07 1.90
N ALA A 42 -8.58 2.39 0.84
CA ALA A 42 -9.47 1.60 -0.01
C ALA A 42 -8.69 0.59 -0.86
N ASN A 43 -9.36 -0.47 -1.28
CA ASN A 43 -8.90 -1.41 -2.29
C ASN A 43 -9.53 -1.03 -3.64
N SER A 44 -8.70 -0.56 -4.57
CA SER A 44 -9.13 -0.17 -5.92
C SER A 44 -8.79 -1.28 -6.92
N PRO A 45 -9.40 -1.30 -8.13
CA PRO A 45 -9.04 -2.28 -9.17
C PRO A 45 -7.55 -2.32 -9.54
N ASN A 46 -6.81 -1.24 -9.27
CA ASN A 46 -5.41 -1.08 -9.65
C ASN A 46 -4.44 -1.27 -8.47
N GLY A 47 -4.93 -1.68 -7.30
CA GLY A 47 -4.10 -1.84 -6.10
C GLY A 47 -4.70 -1.18 -4.86
N VAL A 48 -3.91 -1.14 -3.78
CA VAL A 48 -4.36 -0.61 -2.48
C VAL A 48 -4.03 0.87 -2.39
N ILE A 49 -5.05 1.69 -2.11
CA ILE A 49 -4.89 3.12 -1.86
C ILE A 49 -4.46 3.32 -0.41
N VAL A 50 -3.35 4.01 -0.24
CA VAL A 50 -2.68 4.20 1.04
C VAL A 50 -2.46 5.70 1.30
N ASP A 51 -2.77 6.13 2.52
CA ASP A 51 -2.36 7.43 3.03
C ASP A 51 -1.04 7.32 3.78
N ILE A 52 0.01 7.91 3.22
CA ILE A 52 1.36 8.00 3.82
C ILE A 52 1.61 9.36 4.51
N GLY A 53 0.57 10.19 4.67
CA GLY A 53 0.65 11.47 5.37
C GLY A 53 1.16 12.65 4.53
N VAL A 54 1.17 12.52 3.20
CA VAL A 54 1.61 13.56 2.25
C VAL A 54 0.46 14.33 1.60
N GLY A 55 -0.78 14.00 1.96
CA GLY A 55 -1.98 14.69 1.48
C GLY A 55 -2.40 14.39 0.04
N ILE A 56 -1.76 13.39 -0.59
CA ILE A 56 -2.20 12.79 -1.85
C ILE A 56 -2.23 11.26 -1.70
N PRO A 57 -3.12 10.57 -2.43
CA PRO A 57 -3.17 9.11 -2.41
C PRO A 57 -1.89 8.49 -2.97
N ALA A 58 -1.39 7.47 -2.27
CA ALA A 58 -0.35 6.58 -2.76
C ALA A 58 -0.98 5.24 -3.16
N LEU A 59 -0.46 4.63 -4.22
CA LEU A 59 -0.92 3.35 -4.73
C LEU A 59 0.12 2.27 -4.42
N LEU A 60 -0.26 1.31 -3.60
CA LEU A 60 0.48 0.06 -3.44
C LEU A 60 0.07 -0.86 -4.59
N ASP A 61 0.94 -0.87 -5.60
CA ASP A 61 0.82 -1.64 -6.83
C ASP A 61 1.80 -2.80 -6.75
N ASP A 62 1.33 -4.01 -7.04
CA ASP A 62 2.10 -5.25 -6.93
C ASP A 62 3.00 -5.40 -8.17
N LEU A 63 3.97 -4.49 -8.30
CA LEU A 63 4.99 -4.57 -9.33
C LEU A 63 6.22 -5.28 -8.74
N GLN A 64 6.12 -6.61 -8.71
CA GLN A 64 7.17 -7.58 -8.44
C GLN A 64 7.90 -7.40 -7.11
N VAL A 65 7.52 -8.22 -6.14
CA VAL A 65 8.45 -8.70 -5.12
C VAL A 65 9.42 -9.65 -5.85
N GLU A 66 10.68 -9.24 -6.04
CA GLU A 66 11.76 -10.22 -6.25
C GLU A 66 12.04 -10.83 -4.87
N PRO A 67 11.68 -12.10 -4.59
CA PRO A 67 11.91 -13.33 -5.38
C PRO A 67 10.60 -13.97 -5.92
N PRO A 68 10.67 -15.02 -6.78
CA PRO A 68 9.47 -15.60 -7.41
C PRO A 68 8.39 -15.94 -6.38
N PRO A 69 7.11 -15.59 -6.66
CA PRO A 69 6.01 -15.92 -5.76
C PRO A 69 6.02 -17.42 -5.50
N ARG A 70 5.93 -17.80 -4.22
CA ARG A 70 5.81 -19.21 -3.84
C ARG A 70 4.65 -19.81 -4.64
N THR A 71 4.90 -20.90 -5.34
CA THR A 71 3.97 -21.50 -6.31
C THR A 71 2.67 -22.04 -5.69
N ASP A 72 2.58 -22.05 -4.36
CA ASP A 72 1.46 -22.51 -3.54
C ASP A 72 0.60 -21.37 -2.97
N MET A 73 1.00 -20.10 -3.10
CA MET A 73 0.22 -18.95 -2.64
C MET A 73 -0.22 -18.08 -3.83
N TYR A 74 -1.53 -17.96 -4.03
CA TYR A 74 -2.06 -16.93 -4.92
C TYR A 74 -1.86 -15.55 -4.27
N PRO A 75 -1.23 -14.57 -4.95
CA PRO A 75 -1.00 -13.26 -4.35
C PRO A 75 -2.33 -12.62 -3.94
N HIS A 76 -2.44 -12.31 -2.65
CA HIS A 76 -3.53 -11.53 -2.06
C HIS A 76 -3.04 -10.09 -1.90
N TRP A 77 -3.50 -9.22 -2.79
CA TRP A 77 -3.00 -7.84 -2.87
C TRP A 77 -3.85 -6.87 -2.05
N THR A 78 -5.10 -7.23 -1.74
CA THR A 78 -5.99 -6.38 -0.94
C THR A 78 -5.62 -6.36 0.54
N LYS A 79 -5.95 -5.28 1.25
CA LYS A 79 -5.66 -5.11 2.67
C LYS A 79 -6.90 -4.57 3.41
N PRO A 80 -7.12 -4.93 4.69
CA PRO A 80 -8.21 -4.37 5.47
C PRO A 80 -8.13 -2.84 5.56
N ILE A 81 -9.26 -2.15 5.36
CA ILE A 81 -9.33 -0.69 5.53
C ILE A 81 -8.93 -0.30 6.95
N GLY A 82 -8.12 0.76 7.07
CA GLY A 82 -7.59 1.26 8.34
C GLY A 82 -6.36 0.52 8.85
N SER A 83 -5.98 -0.61 8.25
CA SER A 83 -4.74 -1.31 8.59
C SER A 83 -3.51 -0.47 8.21
N LYS A 84 -2.40 -0.72 8.93
CA LYS A 84 -1.10 -0.12 8.63
C LYS A 84 -0.32 -1.01 7.68
N VAL A 85 0.32 -0.39 6.70
CA VAL A 85 1.23 -1.06 5.76
C VAL A 85 2.59 -0.38 5.79
N CYS A 86 3.65 -1.19 5.70
CA CYS A 86 5.01 -0.70 5.49
C CYS A 86 5.36 -0.91 4.02
N ALA A 87 5.86 0.13 3.36
CA ALA A 87 6.18 0.05 1.93
C ALA A 87 7.37 0.96 1.61
N LYS A 88 7.99 0.71 0.45
CA LYS A 88 8.99 1.63 -0.11
C LYS A 88 8.35 2.54 -1.14
N ILE A 89 8.77 3.81 -1.14
CA ILE A 89 8.46 4.74 -2.22
C ILE A 89 9.06 4.22 -3.52
N GLY A 90 8.21 3.97 -4.51
CA GLY A 90 8.57 3.58 -5.85
C GLY A 90 8.79 4.76 -6.79
N ASP A 91 8.94 4.46 -8.07
CA ASP A 91 9.13 5.48 -9.09
C ASP A 91 7.84 6.31 -9.24
N ASN A 92 7.96 7.62 -9.03
CA ASN A 92 6.85 8.60 -9.10
C ASN A 92 6.43 8.93 -10.56
N SER A 93 6.48 7.96 -11.48
CA SER A 93 6.23 8.17 -12.91
C SER A 93 4.74 8.23 -13.31
N GLY A 94 3.81 8.30 -12.36
CA GLY A 94 2.36 8.27 -12.59
C GLY A 94 1.55 9.33 -11.86
N GLN A 95 0.22 9.25 -11.96
CA GLN A 95 -0.73 10.16 -11.31
C GLN A 95 -0.73 10.03 -9.77
N PHE A 96 -0.27 8.89 -9.25
CA PHE A 96 -0.18 8.58 -7.83
C PHE A 96 1.27 8.31 -7.43
N VAL A 97 1.58 8.56 -6.15
CA VAL A 97 2.84 8.06 -5.55
C VAL A 97 2.78 6.54 -5.58
N LYS A 98 3.75 5.91 -6.23
CA LYS A 98 3.82 4.44 -6.24
C LYS A 98 4.49 3.93 -4.97
N LEU A 99 3.94 2.85 -4.43
CA LEU A 99 4.51 2.09 -3.34
C LEU A 99 4.79 0.68 -3.84
N HIS A 100 5.95 0.14 -3.48
CA HIS A 100 6.25 -1.27 -3.66
C HIS A 100 6.14 -1.97 -2.30
N GLN A 101 5.46 -3.13 -2.30
CA GLN A 101 5.36 -3.93 -1.09
C GLN A 101 6.75 -4.38 -0.66
N TRP A 102 7.11 -4.02 0.57
CA TRP A 102 8.33 -4.47 1.22
C TRP A 102 8.06 -5.85 1.84
N ASP A 103 8.99 -6.78 1.65
CA ASP A 103 8.83 -8.22 1.88
C ASP A 103 8.19 -8.57 3.24
N TYR A 104 7.15 -9.41 3.20
CA TYR A 104 6.39 -9.85 4.38
C TYR A 104 7.20 -10.84 5.24
N ASP A 105 8.12 -11.60 4.61
CA ASP A 105 8.94 -12.61 5.29
C ASP A 105 10.03 -11.98 6.19
N GLU A 106 10.37 -10.70 5.99
CA GLU A 106 11.45 -10.03 6.71
C GLU A 106 10.94 -9.04 7.79
N TRP A 107 9.72 -8.48 7.66
CA TRP A 107 9.21 -7.43 8.58
C TRP A 107 7.71 -7.56 8.95
N GLY A 108 7.22 -8.80 9.14
CA GLY A 108 5.87 -9.10 9.62
C GLY A 108 5.48 -8.48 10.99
N PRO A 109 4.31 -8.82 11.56
CA PRO A 109 3.80 -8.24 12.82
C PRO A 109 4.81 -8.27 13.98
N GLU A 110 5.70 -9.25 13.98
CA GLU A 110 6.80 -9.39 14.94
C GLU A 110 7.81 -8.24 14.86
N PHE A 111 8.15 -7.76 13.66
CA PHE A 111 9.06 -6.64 13.50
C PHE A 111 8.41 -5.31 13.91
N LEU A 112 7.17 -5.08 13.50
CA LEU A 112 6.40 -3.88 13.89
C LEU A 112 6.25 -3.76 15.41
N SER A 113 6.20 -4.88 16.13
CA SER A 113 6.16 -4.92 17.59
C SER A 113 7.45 -4.45 18.27
N GLN A 114 8.58 -4.41 17.55
CA GLN A 114 9.89 -3.99 18.06
C GLN A 114 10.12 -2.49 17.89
N ILE A 115 9.57 -1.87 16.83
CA ILE A 115 9.73 -0.43 16.57
C ILE A 115 8.92 0.43 17.54
N GLY A 116 7.81 -0.09 18.09
CA GLY A 116 6.94 0.61 19.04
C GLY A 116 7.44 0.63 20.50
N LYS A 117 8.68 0.21 20.76
CA LYS A 117 9.27 0.12 22.12
C LYS A 117 10.39 1.12 22.41
N ASN A 118 10.69 2.06 21.51
CA ASN A 118 11.66 3.13 21.73
C ASN A 118 10.99 4.50 21.76
#